data_AF-A0A9X5APN2-F1
#
_entry.id   AF-A0A9X5APN2-F1
#
_cell.length_a   1.000
_cell.length_b   1.000
_cell.length_c   1.000
_cell.angle_alpha   90.00
_cell.angle_beta   90.00
_cell.angle_gamma   90.00
#
_symmetry.space_group_name_H-M   'P 1'
#
loop_
_entity.id
_entity.type
_entity.pdbx_description
1 polymer ?
#
loop_
_entity_poly.entity_id
_entity_poly.type
_entity_poly.pdbx_seq_one_letter_code
_entity_poly.pdbx_strand_id
1 'polypeptide(L)'
;MLKELNQIKNQRYGYVRVKLLIDYWEHLSQIKSVEVGTIIYKGQQLEYGMLAKGWNHHGTYIQLLYILNSPKDEYHFLIGNVKGPVEEYEDYRLKIDDVVPMNESLIEYIIDLNRLL
;
A
#
# COMPACT_ATOMS: atom_id res chain seq x y z
N MET A 1 1.80 10.20 11.22
CA MET A 1 0.99 9.77 10.06
C MET A 1 0.36 10.92 9.26
N LEU A 2 -0.85 11.42 9.55
CA LEU A 2 -1.56 12.38 8.67
C LEU A 2 -0.74 13.64 8.32
N LYS A 3 -0.01 14.22 9.28
CA LYS A 3 0.85 15.39 9.04
C LYS A 3 1.95 15.09 8.03
N GLU A 4 2.59 13.93 8.13
CA GLU A 4 3.66 13.50 7.23
C GLU A 4 3.12 13.21 5.83
N LEU A 5 1.99 12.50 5.73
CA LEU A 5 1.32 12.25 4.45
C LEU A 5 0.89 13.56 3.75
N ASN A 6 0.40 14.54 4.52
CA ASN A 6 0.04 15.85 3.96
C ASN A 6 1.24 16.65 3.42
N GLN A 7 2.46 16.40 3.89
CA GLN A 7 3.66 17.05 3.37
C GLN A 7 4.08 16.48 2.01
N ILE A 8 3.84 15.20 1.78
CA ILE A 8 4.22 14.50 0.55
C ILE A 8 3.12 14.45 -0.51
N LYS A 9 1.83 14.66 -0.15
CA LYS A 9 0.71 14.44 -1.07
C LYS A 9 0.80 15.20 -2.38
N ASN A 10 1.34 16.42 -2.39
CA ASN A 10 1.46 17.24 -3.62
C ASN A 10 2.61 16.77 -4.55
N GLN A 11 3.26 15.64 -4.26
CA GLN A 11 4.33 15.06 -5.06
C GLN A 11 3.76 13.93 -5.91
N ARG A 12 4.04 13.95 -7.22
CA ARG A 12 3.63 12.89 -8.15
C ARG A 12 4.07 11.49 -7.67
N TYR A 13 5.27 11.43 -7.09
CA TYR A 13 5.80 10.29 -6.36
C TYR A 13 6.48 10.81 -5.10
N GLY A 14 6.09 10.30 -3.95
CA GLY A 14 6.68 10.56 -2.64
C GLY A 14 7.18 9.25 -2.00
N TYR A 15 7.96 9.37 -0.93
CA TYR A 15 8.43 8.22 -0.17
C TYR A 15 7.71 8.17 1.17
N VAL A 16 7.11 7.02 1.49
CA VAL A 16 6.39 6.78 2.75
C VAL A 16 7.16 5.78 3.58
N ARG A 17 7.42 6.10 4.85
CA ARG A 17 8.08 5.18 5.78
C ARG A 17 7.26 3.91 5.94
N VAL A 18 7.91 2.75 5.89
CA VAL A 18 7.26 1.44 6.10
C VAL A 18 6.53 1.43 7.44
N LYS A 19 7.16 1.93 8.50
CA LYS A 19 6.52 2.09 9.81
C LYS A 19 5.14 2.76 9.77
N LEU A 20 4.98 3.84 8.99
CA LEU A 20 3.70 4.54 8.89
C LEU A 20 2.63 3.67 8.22
N LEU A 21 2.99 2.89 7.21
CA LEU A 21 2.08 2.00 6.51
C LEU A 21 1.64 0.84 7.39
N ILE A 22 2.54 0.33 8.23
CA ILE A 22 2.24 -0.75 9.19
C ILE A 22 1.38 -0.23 10.33
N ASP A 23 1.73 0.92 10.93
CA ASP A 23 0.89 1.55 11.95
C ASP A 23 -0.53 1.82 11.39
N TYR A 24 -0.65 2.20 10.11
CA TYR A 24 -1.94 2.37 9.42
C TYR A 24 -2.68 1.05 9.18
N TRP A 25 -1.99 0.01 8.71
CA TRP A 25 -2.53 -1.34 8.57
C TRP A 25 -3.13 -1.85 9.88
N GLU A 26 -2.37 -1.76 10.96
CA GLU A 26 -2.79 -2.19 12.28
C GLU A 26 -4.05 -1.44 12.73
N HIS A 27 -4.09 -0.12 12.52
CA HIS A 27 -5.26 0.68 12.81
C HIS A 27 -6.50 0.23 12.02
N LEU A 28 -6.38 0.06 10.70
CA LEU A 28 -7.48 -0.44 9.86
C LEU A 28 -7.96 -1.83 10.30
N SER A 29 -7.04 -2.71 10.69
CA SER A 29 -7.35 -4.08 11.09
C SER A 29 -8.17 -4.14 12.38
N GLN A 30 -7.91 -3.23 13.33
CA GLN A 30 -8.62 -3.14 14.60
C GLN A 30 -10.09 -2.75 14.43
N ILE A 31 -10.38 -1.92 13.43
CA ILE A 31 -11.72 -1.42 13.12
C ILE A 31 -12.41 -2.22 12.00
N LYS A 32 -11.80 -3.34 11.57
CA LYS A 32 -12.33 -4.26 10.54
C LYS A 32 -12.66 -3.57 9.21
N SER A 33 -11.95 -2.50 8.85
CA SER A 33 -12.11 -1.78 7.57
C SER A 33 -11.17 -2.30 6.48
N VAL A 34 -10.43 -3.37 6.76
CA VAL A 34 -9.48 -3.96 5.84
C VAL A 34 -10.19 -4.87 4.83
N GLU A 35 -9.96 -4.58 3.55
CA GLU A 35 -10.22 -5.53 2.46
C GLU A 35 -9.06 -6.53 2.39
N VAL A 36 -9.35 -7.83 2.55
CA VAL A 36 -8.39 -8.93 2.47
C VAL A 36 -8.70 -9.77 1.24
N GLY A 37 -7.67 -10.24 0.54
CA GLY A 37 -7.82 -11.11 -0.62
C GLY A 37 -6.64 -12.04 -0.82
N THR A 38 -6.70 -12.81 -1.90
CA THR A 38 -5.60 -13.68 -2.34
C THR A 38 -5.19 -13.33 -3.77
N ILE A 39 -3.91 -13.51 -4.06
CA ILE A 39 -3.32 -13.23 -5.37
C ILE A 39 -2.30 -14.32 -5.74
N ILE A 40 -2.22 -14.68 -7.02
CA ILE A 40 -1.16 -15.58 -7.51
C ILE A 40 -0.03 -14.71 -8.03
N TYR A 41 1.09 -14.67 -7.31
CA TYR A 41 2.28 -13.90 -7.67
C TYR A 41 3.46 -14.84 -7.86
N LYS A 42 4.10 -14.82 -9.03
CA LYS A 42 5.23 -15.70 -9.39
C LYS A 42 4.97 -17.19 -9.08
N GLY A 43 3.74 -17.65 -9.36
CA GLY A 43 3.32 -19.05 -9.13
C GLY A 43 3.03 -19.42 -7.67
N GLN A 44 3.05 -18.45 -6.74
CA GLN A 44 2.70 -18.66 -5.34
C GLN A 44 1.40 -17.93 -5.00
N GLN A 45 0.51 -18.59 -4.25
CA GLN A 45 -0.68 -17.93 -3.70
C GLN A 45 -0.27 -17.14 -2.45
N LEU A 46 -0.44 -15.81 -2.51
CA LEU A 46 -0.18 -14.89 -1.41
C LEU A 46 -1.51 -14.33 -0.88
N GLU A 47 -1.58 -14.16 0.43
CA GLU A 47 -2.69 -13.47 1.10
C GLU A 47 -2.30 -12.02 1.33
N TYR A 48 -3.19 -11.09 1.00
CA TYR A 48 -2.90 -9.67 1.06
C TYR A 48 -4.01 -8.88 1.74
N GLY A 49 -3.58 -7.77 2.34
CA GLY A 49 -4.41 -6.66 2.74
C GLY A 49 -4.34 -5.50 1.76
N MET A 50 -5.49 -4.96 1.37
CA MET A 50 -5.56 -3.74 0.57
C MET A 50 -5.28 -2.54 1.46
N LEU A 51 -4.13 -1.88 1.27
CA LEU A 51 -3.78 -0.68 2.02
C LEU A 51 -4.35 0.59 1.38
N ALA A 52 -4.22 0.69 0.07
CA ALA A 52 -4.68 1.85 -0.67
C ALA A 52 -4.97 1.52 -2.12
N LYS A 53 -5.88 2.30 -2.74
CA LYS A 53 -6.19 2.21 -4.17
C LYS A 53 -6.63 3.56 -4.71
N GLY A 54 -6.29 3.86 -5.97
CA GLY A 54 -6.61 5.16 -6.55
C GLY A 54 -6.23 5.28 -8.03
N TRP A 55 -6.82 6.26 -8.70
CA TRP A 55 -6.48 6.61 -10.08
C TRP A 55 -5.24 7.50 -10.09
N ASN A 56 -4.17 7.06 -10.74
CA ASN A 56 -3.01 7.91 -10.97
C ASN A 56 -3.30 8.96 -12.08
N HIS A 57 -2.42 9.94 -12.22
CA HIS A 57 -2.51 11.02 -13.23
C HIS A 57 -2.54 10.53 -14.69
N HIS A 58 -2.18 9.27 -14.94
CA HIS A 58 -2.23 8.65 -16.26
C HIS A 58 -3.55 7.95 -16.55
N GLY A 59 -4.55 8.05 -15.67
CA GLY A 59 -5.82 7.32 -15.81
C GLY A 59 -5.66 5.82 -15.59
N THR A 60 -4.63 5.39 -14.87
CA THR A 60 -4.45 3.99 -14.46
C THR A 60 -4.92 3.82 -13.02
N TYR A 61 -5.77 2.82 -12.78
CA TYR A 61 -6.21 2.50 -11.42
C TYR A 61 -5.19 1.57 -10.78
N ILE A 62 -4.53 2.04 -9.73
CA ILE A 62 -3.47 1.31 -9.04
C ILE A 62 -3.87 0.96 -7.62
N GLN A 63 -3.19 -0.02 -7.05
CA GLN A 63 -3.35 -0.46 -5.68
C GLN A 63 -2.02 -0.72 -4.98
N LEU A 64 -2.01 -0.54 -3.67
CA LEU A 64 -0.96 -0.92 -2.74
C LEU A 64 -1.49 -2.09 -1.89
N LEU A 65 -0.85 -3.23 -2.03
CA LEU A 65 -1.14 -4.44 -1.29
C LEU A 65 -0.06 -4.66 -0.24
N TYR A 66 -0.45 -5.05 0.98
CA TYR A 66 0.45 -5.56 2.01
C TYR A 66 0.29 -7.08 2.13
N ILE A 67 1.36 -7.85 1.95
CA ILE A 67 1.30 -9.31 1.99
C ILE A 67 1.39 -9.80 3.43
N LEU A 68 0.35 -10.50 3.88
CA LEU A 68 0.15 -10.84 5.30
C LEU A 68 1.09 -11.95 5.78
N ASN A 69 1.49 -12.84 4.88
CA ASN A 69 2.35 -13.99 5.19
C ASN A 69 3.82 -13.71 4.88
N SER A 70 4.28 -12.47 5.09
CA SER A 70 5.66 -12.06 4.88
C SER A 70 6.62 -12.81 5.81
N PRO A 71 7.87 -13.09 5.39
CA PRO A 71 8.90 -13.63 6.27
C PRO A 71 9.12 -12.74 7.51
N LYS A 72 9.52 -13.36 8.62
CA LYS A 72 9.84 -12.64 9.86
C LYS A 72 10.93 -11.59 9.57
N ASP A 73 10.72 -10.36 10.02
CA ASP A 73 11.59 -9.18 9.86
C ASP A 73 11.57 -8.47 8.49
N GLU A 74 10.63 -8.82 7.61
CA GLU A 74 10.42 -8.16 6.30
C GLU A 74 8.95 -7.78 6.12
N TYR A 75 8.70 -6.59 5.58
CA TYR A 75 7.38 -6.14 5.14
C TYR A 75 7.34 -6.19 3.62
N HIS A 76 6.41 -6.98 3.10
CA HIS A 76 6.25 -7.18 1.67
C HIS A 76 5.05 -6.40 1.15
N PHE A 77 5.31 -5.49 0.21
CA PHE A 77 4.29 -4.72 -0.49
C PHE A 77 4.33 -5.00 -1.99
N LEU A 78 3.15 -5.04 -2.61
CA LEU A 78 3.01 -5.06 -4.06
C LEU A 78 2.27 -3.79 -4.51
N ILE A 79 2.82 -3.09 -5.50
CA ILE A 79 2.19 -1.91 -6.11
C ILE A 79 1.98 -2.16 -7.59
N GLY A 80 0.76 -2.02 -8.07
CA GLY A 80 0.48 -2.28 -9.48
C GLY A 80 -0.88 -1.82 -9.96
N ASN A 81 -1.07 -1.89 -11.28
CA ASN A 81 -2.34 -1.62 -11.92
C ASN A 81 -3.33 -2.75 -11.62
N VAL A 82 -4.54 -2.41 -11.19
CA VAL A 82 -5.60 -3.38 -10.90
C VAL A 82 -6.01 -4.16 -12.16
N LYS A 83 -5.93 -3.53 -13.34
CA LYS A 83 -6.25 -4.17 -14.63
C LYS A 83 -5.03 -4.81 -15.31
N GLY A 84 -3.83 -4.59 -14.78
CA GLY A 84 -2.60 -5.15 -15.32
C GLY A 84 -2.41 -6.61 -14.88
N PRO A 85 -1.58 -7.38 -15.61
CA PRO A 85 -1.13 -8.68 -15.13
C PRO A 85 -0.37 -8.51 -13.80
N VAL A 86 -0.53 -9.47 -12.91
CA VAL A 86 0.04 -9.43 -11.55
C VAL A 86 1.57 -9.45 -11.57
N GLU A 87 2.15 -10.00 -12.63
CA GLU A 87 3.58 -10.05 -12.88
C GLU A 87 4.20 -8.66 -13.09
N GLU A 88 3.40 -7.65 -13.43
CA GLU A 88 3.83 -6.26 -13.57
C GLU A 88 3.79 -5.48 -12.26
N TYR A 89 3.41 -6.11 -11.14
CA TYR A 89 3.44 -5.44 -9.84
C TYR A 89 4.89 -5.25 -9.40
N GLU A 90 5.19 -4.02 -9.01
CA GLU A 90 6.42 -3.69 -8.33
C GLU A 90 6.43 -4.36 -6.95
N ASP A 91 7.51 -5.07 -6.65
CA ASP A 91 7.69 -5.94 -5.50
C ASP A 91 8.68 -5.32 -4.52
N TYR A 92 8.17 -4.88 -3.37
CA TYR A 92 8.94 -4.19 -2.35
C TYR A 92 9.04 -5.05 -1.08
N ARG A 93 10.26 -5.46 -0.78
CA ARG A 93 10.62 -6.25 0.40
C ARG A 93 11.54 -5.43 1.29
N LEU A 94 10.98 -4.90 2.38
CA LEU A 94 11.57 -3.78 3.09
C LEU A 94 11.56 -3.98 4.61
N LYS A 95 12.48 -3.34 5.31
CA LYS A 95 12.53 -3.28 6.77
C LYS A 95 11.67 -2.14 7.29
N ILE A 96 11.36 -2.16 8.59
CA ILE A 96 10.50 -1.14 9.24
C ILE A 96 10.99 0.30 9.06
N ASP A 97 12.32 0.49 8.98
CA ASP A 97 12.97 1.79 8.87
C ASP A 97 13.12 2.30 7.42
N ASP A 98 12.78 1.46 6.43
CA ASP A 98 12.86 1.80 5.02
C ASP A 98 11.67 2.66 4.56
N VAL A 99 11.66 2.99 3.27
CA VAL A 99 10.60 3.76 2.61
C VAL A 99 10.08 3.04 1.36
N VAL A 100 8.79 3.21 1.10
CA VAL A 100 8.11 2.74 -0.11
C VAL A 100 7.81 3.93 -1.02
N PRO A 101 8.16 3.88 -2.32
CA PRO A 101 7.66 4.84 -3.30
C PRO A 101 6.14 4.74 -3.40
N MET A 102 5.45 5.87 -3.28
CA MET A 102 4.00 5.95 -3.40
C MET A 102 3.61 7.12 -4.28
N ASN A 103 2.58 6.93 -5.09
CA ASN A 103 2.01 8.04 -5.83
C ASN A 103 1.06 8.88 -4.95
N GLU A 104 0.76 10.08 -5.43
CA GLU A 104 -0.20 11.00 -4.80
C GLU A 104 -1.56 10.34 -4.51
N SER A 105 -2.14 9.63 -5.47
CA SER A 105 -3.48 9.05 -5.32
C SER A 105 -3.59 8.01 -4.20
N LEU A 106 -2.55 7.19 -3.99
CA LEU A 106 -2.52 6.25 -2.87
C LEU A 106 -2.34 6.99 -1.54
N ILE A 107 -1.55 8.07 -1.51
CA ILE A 107 -1.41 8.92 -0.32
C ILE A 107 -2.74 9.60 0.03
N GLU A 108 -3.44 10.15 -0.96
CA GLU A 108 -4.76 10.77 -0.80
C GLU A 108 -5.78 9.78 -0.26
N TYR A 109 -5.83 8.56 -0.82
CA TYR A 109 -6.71 7.51 -0.32
C TYR A 109 -6.50 7.23 1.17
N ILE A 110 -5.24 7.11 1.61
CA ILE A 110 -4.92 6.89 3.04
C ILE A 110 -5.36 8.09 3.88
N ILE A 111 -5.09 9.31 3.43
CA ILE A 111 -5.49 10.52 4.16
C ILE A 111 -7.01 10.60 4.31
N ASP A 112 -7.76 10.35 3.24
CA ASP A 112 -9.21 10.47 3.24
C ASP A 112 -9.87 9.35 4.03
N LEU A 113 -9.38 8.10 3.91
CA LEU A 113 -9.89 7.01 4.74
C LEU A 113 -9.62 7.29 6.23
N ASN A 114 -8.42 7.73 6.62
CA ASN A 114 -8.11 8.12 8.00
C ASN A 114 -9.01 9.25 8.55
N ARG A 115 -9.57 10.11 7.71
CA ARG A 115 -10.49 11.17 8.15
C ARG A 115 -11.91 10.68 8.41
N LEU A 116 -12.26 9.51 7.85
CA LEU A 116 -13.58 8.89 7.96
C LEU A 116 -13.67 7.91 9.14
N LEU A 117 -12.54 7.55 9.74
CA LEU A 117 -12.40 6.66 10.89
C LEU A 117 -12.36 7.46 12.20
#